data_AF-Q8GUX2-F1
#
_entry.id   AF-Q8GUX2-F1
#
_cell.length_a   1.000
_cell.length_b   1.000
_cell.length_c   1.000
_cell.angle_alpha   90.00
_cell.angle_beta   90.00
_cell.angle_gamma   90.00
#
_symmetry.space_group_name_H-M   'P 1'
#
loop_
_entity.id
_entity.type
_entity.pdbx_description
1 polymer ?
#
loop_
_entity_poly.entity_id
_entity_poly.type
_entity_poly.pdbx_seq_one_letter_code
_entity_poly.pdbx_strand_id
1 'polypeptide(L)' 'LRPDLKRGNFSEEEDELIIKLHSILGNKWSLIAAR' A
#
# COMPACT_ATOMS: atom_id res chain seq x y z
N LEU A 1 18.06 1.38 9.78
CA LEU A 1 17.04 1.35 8.70
C LEU A 1 16.50 -0.07 8.63
N ARG A 2 15.18 -0.31 8.69
CA ARG A 2 14.62 -1.68 8.63
C ARG A 2 15.06 -2.38 7.33
N PRO A 3 15.76 -3.52 7.41
CA PRO A 3 16.23 -4.24 6.22
C PRO A 3 15.07 -4.92 5.45
N ASP A 4 13.95 -5.17 6.11
CA ASP A 4 12.77 -5.86 5.59
C ASP A 4 11.80 -4.92 4.84
N LEU A 5 12.10 -3.61 4.79
CA LEU A 5 11.28 -2.67 4.04
C LEU A 5 11.58 -2.84 2.54
N LYS A 6 10.59 -3.27 1.76
CA LYS A 6 10.69 -3.27 0.29
C LYS A 6 11.07 -1.87 -0.19
N ARG A 7 12.23 -1.76 -0.84
CA ARG A 7 12.72 -0.55 -1.50
C ARG A 7 12.72 -0.84 -2.99
N GLY A 8 11.60 -0.55 -3.64
CA GLY A 8 11.35 -0.77 -5.05
C GLY A 8 10.00 -0.20 -5.44
N ASN A 9 9.70 -0.18 -6.73
CA ASN A 9 8.37 0.19 -7.20
C ASN A 9 7.33 -0.86 -6.78
N PHE A 10 6.09 -0.42 -6.62
CA PHE A 10 4.96 -1.34 -6.50
C PHE A 10 4.78 -2.12 -7.80
N SER A 11 4.31 -3.36 -7.70
CA SER A 11 3.78 -4.07 -8.86
C SER A 11 2.44 -3.47 -9.28
N GLU A 12 2.00 -3.76 -10.51
CA GLU A 12 0.71 -3.30 -11.01
C GLU A 12 -0.45 -3.77 -10.12
N GLU A 13 -0.37 -5.00 -9.60
CA GLU A 13 -1.36 -5.53 -8.67
C GLU A 13 -1.34 -4.82 -7.31
N GLU A 14 -0.15 -4.44 -6.82
CA GLU A 14 0.00 -3.67 -5.58
C GLU A 14 -0.62 -2.27 -5.77
N ASP A 15 -0.39 -1.61 -6.92
CA ASP A 15 -0.98 -0.31 -7.24
C ASP A 15 -2.51 -0.36 -7.34
N GLU A 16 -3.07 -1.35 -8.05
CA GLU A 16 -4.52 -1.55 -8.15
C GLU A 16 -5.15 -1.76 -6.78
N LEU A 17 -4.50 -2.57 -5.93
CA LEU A 17 -4.96 -2.83 -4.58
C LEU A 17 -4.94 -1.55 -3.72
N ILE A 18 -3.87 -0.76 -3.81
CA ILE A 18 -3.74 0.52 -3.10
C ILE A 18 -4.86 1.47 -3.52
N ILE A 19 -5.11 1.61 -4.83
CA ILE A 19 -6.17 2.48 -5.37
C ILE A 19 -7.54 2.02 -4.88
N LYS A 20 -7.82 0.71 -4.94
CA LYS A 20 -9.09 0.13 -4.49
C LYS A 20 -9.30 0.35 -2.99
N LEU A 21 -8.29 0.10 -2.17
CA LEU A 21 -8.35 0.29 -0.72
C LEU A 21 -8.52 1.77 -0.37
N HIS A 22 -7.80 2.67 -1.04
CA HIS A 22 -7.95 4.11 -0.83
C HIS A 22 -9.34 4.61 -1.24
N SER A 23 -9.93 4.07 -2.32
CA SER A 23 -11.30 4.39 -2.73
C SER A 23 -12.33 4.00 -1.65
N ILE A 24 -12.13 2.87 -0.98
CA ILE A 24 -13.04 2.36 0.05
C ILE A 24 -12.80 3.03 1.42
N LEU A 25 -11.54 3.22 1.82
CA LEU A 25 -11.16 3.64 3.17
C LEU A 25 -10.84 5.13 3.28
N GLY A 26 -10.63 5.81 2.15
CA GLY A 26 -10.13 7.17 2.08
C GLY A 26 -8.68 7.28 2.55
N ASN A 27 -8.32 8.46 3.06
CA ASN A 27 -6.96 8.79 3.50
C ASN A 27 -6.60 8.14 4.86
N LYS A 28 -6.54 6.79 4.88
CA LYS A 28 -6.25 5.96 6.06
C LYS A 28 -5.04 5.04 5.81
N TRP A 29 -3.90 5.62 5.42
CA TRP A 29 -2.70 4.89 5.02
C TRP A 29 -2.18 3.87 6.05
N SER A 30 -2.26 4.15 7.35
CA SER A 30 -1.84 3.19 8.37
C SER A 30 -2.67 1.90 8.35
N LEU A 31 -3.96 1.99 7.98
CA LEU A 31 -4.83 0.82 7.87
C LEU A 31 -4.60 0.08 6.55
N ILE A 32 -4.37 0.83 5.46
CA ILE A 32 -4.05 0.27 4.14
C ILE A 32 -2.74 -0.50 4.19
N ALA A 33 -1.71 0.05 4.83
CA ALA A 33 -0.39 -0.57 4.96
C ALA A 33 -0.32 -1.75 5.97
N ALA A 34 -1.36 -1.94 6.78
CA ALA A 34 -1.45 -3.05 7.73
C ALA A 34 -2.16 -4.29 7.14
N ARG A 35 -2.68 -4.19 5.92
CA ARG A 35 -3.29 -5.28 5.15
C ARG A 35 -2.25 -5.91 4.23
#